data_AF-G2J3R5-F1
#
_entry.id   AF-G2J3R5-F1
#
_cell.length_a   1.000
_cell.length_b   1.000
_cell.length_c   1.000
_cell.angle_alpha   90.00
_cell.angle_beta   90.00
_cell.angle_gamma   90.00
#
_symmetry.space_group_name_H-M   'P 1'
#
loop_
_entity.id
_entity.type
_entity.pdbx_description
1 polymer ?
#
loop_
_entity_poly.entity_id
_entity_poly.type
_entity_poly.pdbx_seq_one_letter_code
_entity_poly.pdbx_strand_id
1 'polypeptide(L)'
;MAFDASPSWSGFNYQGKVALYYALTLINAEPVDADLSNCSLMLESTEDFEILRNGAPVSFHQVKAYNSSTYSEYSDALLGIALELYKQPGVAGRIHTWKQINSKPGSLDLKISIKDDINIILTQYKDTIPKNGSTTIEKAASNEKNIPKPAAILRAAFKGKTAEQLYAILDSIHNGQNDALSRIESYKYDDGKTFCDLDDINTKIKLEISKALAARESIITDELLEKTFHCFLGVIDRYIIGRHKEKQQKTETPITFAEIILALETDHEDIGKEYLSYKFKEKFAHLIDEYMGDQDDYTDPGSGEYCNLKEARKFLLGLSATDLWAYYRSFSPQIYLQHVNNTENAFATDLEGIRYVLIKILHTINFERASHNATRCKFTYRSAALPHQHYLPTTITNTARTSQIERKITANPNMSEILFEVENLIYDGLEHHSFSPTRMVHTEAPAAAEADPRPKRDEVLKIINLVPIMTAKDALS
;
A
#
# COMPACT_ATOMS: atom_id res chain seq x y z
N MET A 1 -13.12 14.80 -2.49
CA MET A 1 -12.45 13.58 -2.99
C MET A 1 -13.30 12.43 -2.51
N ALA A 2 -13.87 11.61 -3.41
CA ALA A 2 -14.97 10.69 -3.11
C ALA A 2 -14.60 9.20 -3.17
N PHE A 3 -13.31 8.91 -3.39
CA PHE A 3 -12.76 7.57 -3.43
C PHE A 3 -11.70 7.47 -2.35
N ASP A 4 -12.10 7.04 -1.16
CA ASP A 4 -11.17 6.52 -0.17
C ASP A 4 -11.96 5.57 0.74
N ALA A 5 -12.16 4.34 0.26
CA ALA A 5 -12.24 3.22 1.19
C ALA A 5 -10.81 3.05 1.71
N SER A 6 -10.63 3.09 3.03
CA SER A 6 -9.33 3.05 3.71
C SER A 6 -8.36 2.11 2.98
N PRO A 7 -7.33 2.63 2.30
CA PRO A 7 -6.52 1.80 1.42
C PRO A 7 -5.64 0.93 2.29
N SER A 8 -5.96 -0.36 2.35
CA SER A 8 -4.98 -1.33 2.78
C SER A 8 -3.91 -1.43 1.69
N TRP A 9 -2.63 -1.45 2.06
CA TRP A 9 -1.55 -1.73 1.10
C TRP A 9 -1.82 -3.03 0.33
N SER A 10 -2.50 -4.00 0.96
CA SER A 10 -2.98 -5.23 0.31
C SER A 10 -3.93 -4.96 -0.88
N GLY A 11 -4.77 -3.93 -0.82
CA GLY A 11 -5.64 -3.51 -1.93
C GLY A 11 -4.85 -2.94 -3.12
N PHE A 12 -3.93 -1.99 -2.88
CA PHE A 12 -3.06 -1.45 -3.93
C PHE A 12 -2.12 -2.50 -4.51
N ASN A 13 -1.63 -3.40 -3.67
CA ASN A 13 -0.79 -4.51 -4.07
C ASN A 13 -1.56 -5.44 -5.01
N TYR A 14 -2.78 -5.83 -4.64
CA TYR A 14 -3.63 -6.68 -5.48
C TYR A 14 -3.97 -6.02 -6.82
N GLN A 15 -4.32 -4.73 -6.81
CA GLN A 15 -4.53 -3.94 -8.02
C GLN A 15 -3.31 -3.94 -8.94
N GLY A 16 -2.11 -3.68 -8.40
CA GLY A 16 -0.87 -3.72 -9.14
C GLY A 16 -0.59 -5.10 -9.74
N LYS A 17 -0.82 -6.18 -8.98
CA LYS A 17 -0.70 -7.57 -9.43
C LYS A 17 -1.65 -7.89 -10.58
N VAL A 18 -2.92 -7.51 -10.46
CA VAL A 18 -3.93 -7.72 -11.52
C VAL A 18 -3.56 -6.95 -12.80
N ALA A 19 -3.07 -5.71 -12.66
CA ALA A 19 -2.63 -4.89 -13.78
C ALA A 19 -1.43 -5.51 -14.53
N LEU A 20 -0.44 -6.01 -13.79
CA LEU A 20 0.70 -6.73 -14.36
C LEU A 20 0.27 -8.01 -15.07
N TYR A 21 -0.56 -8.81 -14.42
CA TYR A 21 -1.11 -10.02 -15.03
C TYR A 21 -1.78 -9.69 -16.36
N TYR A 22 -2.66 -8.68 -16.37
CA TYR A 22 -3.37 -8.28 -17.59
C TYR A 22 -2.41 -7.78 -18.68
N ALA A 23 -1.45 -6.93 -18.35
CA ALA A 23 -0.45 -6.46 -19.30
C ALA A 23 0.36 -7.63 -19.90
N LEU A 24 0.80 -8.59 -19.08
CA LEU A 24 1.51 -9.78 -19.55
C LEU A 24 0.62 -10.66 -20.45
N THR A 25 -0.67 -10.82 -20.12
CA THR A 25 -1.59 -11.58 -21.01
C THR A 25 -1.75 -10.92 -22.38
N LEU A 26 -1.75 -9.58 -22.45
CA LEU A 26 -1.80 -8.86 -23.71
C LEU A 26 -0.49 -8.98 -24.49
N ILE A 27 0.66 -8.88 -23.82
CA ILE A 27 1.98 -9.08 -24.43
C ILE A 27 2.08 -10.50 -25.00
N ASN A 28 1.67 -11.52 -24.24
CA ASN A 28 1.72 -12.92 -24.65
C ASN A 28 0.70 -13.30 -25.73
N ALA A 29 -0.31 -12.46 -25.96
CA ALA A 29 -1.28 -12.67 -27.05
C ALA A 29 -0.73 -12.25 -28.42
N GLU A 30 0.37 -11.50 -28.44
CA GLU A 30 1.01 -10.99 -29.66
C GLU A 30 2.29 -11.80 -29.97
N PRO A 31 2.73 -11.84 -31.24
CA PRO A 31 4.03 -12.39 -31.60
C PRO A 31 5.17 -11.71 -30.82
N VAL A 32 6.25 -12.45 -30.55
CA VAL A 32 7.40 -11.95 -29.76
C VAL A 32 8.05 -10.72 -30.40
N ASP A 33 8.03 -10.63 -31.73
CA ASP A 33 8.56 -9.54 -32.54
C ASP A 33 7.53 -8.43 -32.85
N ALA A 34 6.32 -8.50 -32.28
CA ALA A 34 5.31 -7.48 -32.47
C ALA A 34 5.77 -6.12 -31.89
N ASP A 35 5.52 -5.04 -32.64
CA ASP A 35 5.75 -3.69 -32.16
C ASP A 35 4.63 -3.28 -31.17
N LEU A 36 4.99 -3.30 -29.89
CA LEU A 36 4.13 -2.89 -28.78
C LEU A 36 4.55 -1.54 -28.17
N SER A 37 5.37 -0.76 -28.89
CA SER A 37 5.89 0.54 -28.41
C SER A 37 4.78 1.57 -28.15
N ASN A 38 3.62 1.41 -28.80
CA ASN A 38 2.46 2.27 -28.59
C ASN A 38 1.49 1.78 -27.51
N CYS A 39 1.77 0.64 -26.87
CA CYS A 39 0.97 0.07 -25.80
C CYS A 39 1.58 0.40 -24.44
N SER A 40 0.75 0.80 -23.48
CA SER A 40 1.21 1.09 -22.13
C SER A 40 0.14 0.83 -21.08
N LEU A 41 0.57 0.45 -19.89
CA LEU A 41 -0.23 0.31 -18.69
C LEU A 41 -0.19 1.61 -17.88
N MET A 42 -1.36 2.08 -17.45
CA MET A 42 -1.49 3.27 -16.62
C MET A 42 -2.24 2.89 -15.34
N LEU A 43 -1.59 3.03 -14.17
CA LEU A 43 -2.19 2.74 -12.85
C LEU A 43 -2.72 4.03 -12.21
N GLU A 44 -3.78 3.98 -11.41
CA GLU A 44 -4.27 5.16 -10.65
C GLU A 44 -4.56 6.38 -11.54
N SER A 45 -5.30 6.19 -12.64
CA SER A 45 -5.68 7.24 -13.60
C SER A 45 -7.20 7.45 -13.56
N THR A 46 -7.90 7.12 -14.64
CA THR A 46 -9.37 7.19 -14.73
C THR A 46 -10.05 6.23 -13.76
N GLU A 47 -9.55 4.99 -13.71
CA GLU A 47 -9.95 3.91 -12.82
C GLU A 47 -8.71 3.34 -12.11
N ASP A 48 -8.83 2.17 -11.48
CA ASP A 48 -7.72 1.51 -10.78
C ASP A 48 -6.54 1.24 -11.74
N PHE A 49 -6.81 0.79 -12.98
CA PHE A 49 -5.84 0.86 -14.08
C PHE A 49 -6.49 0.90 -15.46
N GLU A 50 -5.73 1.28 -16.48
CA GLU A 50 -6.17 1.33 -17.87
C GLU A 50 -5.03 0.91 -18.82
N ILE A 51 -5.40 0.33 -19.96
CA ILE A 51 -4.48 0.08 -21.06
C ILE A 51 -4.64 1.20 -22.07
N LEU A 52 -3.52 1.80 -22.47
CA LEU A 52 -3.45 2.83 -23.48
C LEU A 52 -2.85 2.24 -24.77
N ARG A 53 -3.39 2.68 -25.91
CA ARG A 53 -2.81 2.46 -27.23
C ARG A 53 -2.72 3.80 -27.95
N ASN A 54 -1.52 4.16 -28.41
CA ASN A 54 -1.23 5.50 -28.97
C ASN A 54 -1.65 6.64 -28.01
N GLY A 55 -1.49 6.43 -26.69
CA GLY A 55 -1.86 7.40 -25.66
C GLY A 55 -3.37 7.54 -25.39
N ALA A 56 -4.23 6.79 -26.09
CA ALA A 56 -5.67 6.78 -25.85
C ALA A 56 -6.08 5.49 -25.10
N PRO A 57 -7.02 5.55 -24.14
CA PRO A 57 -7.48 4.36 -23.44
C PRO A 57 -8.20 3.40 -24.38
N VAL A 58 -7.90 2.12 -24.26
CA VAL A 58 -8.62 1.02 -24.94
C VAL A 58 -9.43 0.18 -23.97
N SER A 59 -9.03 0.14 -22.70
CA SER A 59 -9.79 -0.50 -21.63
C SER A 59 -9.59 0.18 -20.28
N PHE A 60 -10.67 0.24 -19.50
CA PHE A 60 -10.69 0.66 -18.09
C PHE A 60 -10.92 -0.56 -17.21
N HIS A 61 -10.19 -0.62 -16.10
CA HIS A 61 -10.20 -1.76 -15.21
C HIS A 61 -10.44 -1.30 -13.77
N GLN A 62 -11.51 -1.81 -13.18
CA GLN A 62 -11.81 -1.64 -11.77
C GLN A 62 -11.41 -2.92 -11.01
N VAL A 63 -10.54 -2.79 -10.02
CA VAL A 63 -10.08 -3.86 -9.12
C VAL A 63 -10.63 -3.64 -7.71
N LYS A 64 -11.23 -4.69 -7.13
CA LYS A 64 -11.75 -4.66 -5.76
C LYS A 64 -11.36 -5.93 -4.98
N ALA A 65 -10.60 -5.73 -3.91
CA ALA A 65 -10.10 -6.79 -3.03
C ALA A 65 -10.96 -6.95 -1.76
N TYR A 66 -12.29 -6.98 -1.90
CA TYR A 66 -13.18 -7.16 -0.75
C TYR A 66 -13.37 -8.65 -0.44
N ASN A 67 -13.36 -9.00 0.85
CA ASN A 67 -13.73 -10.33 1.31
C ASN A 67 -15.27 -10.47 1.38
N SER A 68 -15.95 -10.13 0.29
CA SER A 68 -17.41 -10.11 0.24
C SER A 68 -17.90 -10.32 -1.17
N SER A 69 -19.03 -11.00 -1.30
CA SER A 69 -19.76 -11.20 -2.56
C SER A 69 -20.96 -10.26 -2.69
N THR A 70 -21.16 -9.34 -1.74
CA THR A 70 -22.37 -8.52 -1.65
C THR A 70 -22.34 -7.36 -2.64
N TYR A 71 -23.32 -7.28 -3.55
CA TYR A 71 -23.42 -6.24 -4.57
C TYR A 71 -23.24 -4.81 -4.04
N SER A 72 -23.86 -4.47 -2.91
CA SER A 72 -23.88 -3.10 -2.36
C SER A 72 -22.50 -2.58 -1.97
N GLU A 73 -21.52 -3.45 -1.72
CA GLU A 73 -20.13 -3.03 -1.47
C GLU A 73 -19.44 -2.54 -2.76
N TYR A 74 -19.91 -3.00 -3.92
CA TYR A 74 -19.36 -2.70 -5.23
C TYR A 74 -20.16 -1.63 -5.99
N SER A 75 -21.39 -1.31 -5.57
CA SER A 75 -22.33 -0.46 -6.33
C SER A 75 -21.75 0.90 -6.71
N ASP A 76 -21.00 1.54 -5.80
CA ASP A 76 -20.34 2.82 -6.06
C ASP A 76 -19.28 2.72 -7.16
N ALA A 77 -18.45 1.68 -7.11
CA ALA A 77 -17.39 1.42 -8.09
C ALA A 77 -17.99 1.09 -9.46
N LEU A 78 -19.04 0.25 -9.48
CA LEU A 78 -19.75 -0.12 -10.69
C LEU A 78 -20.48 1.08 -11.32
N LEU A 79 -21.01 2.01 -10.52
CA LEU A 79 -21.54 3.27 -11.01
C LEU A 79 -20.41 4.12 -11.61
N GLY A 80 -19.27 4.26 -10.91
CA GLY A 80 -18.10 5.02 -11.37
C GLY A 80 -17.66 4.63 -12.78
N ILE A 81 -17.32 3.35 -12.98
CA ILE A 81 -16.86 2.86 -14.28
C ILE A 81 -17.92 3.02 -15.39
N ALA A 82 -19.22 2.90 -15.07
CA ALA A 82 -20.27 3.15 -16.06
C ALA A 82 -20.29 4.61 -16.56
N LEU A 83 -20.03 5.58 -15.67
CA LEU A 83 -19.94 6.99 -16.03
C LEU A 83 -18.65 7.30 -16.80
N GLU A 84 -17.54 6.65 -16.47
CA GLU A 84 -16.28 6.78 -17.21
C GLU A 84 -16.41 6.24 -18.64
N LEU A 85 -17.04 5.08 -18.81
CA LEU A 85 -17.32 4.50 -20.12
C LEU A 85 -18.27 5.36 -20.95
N TYR A 86 -19.23 6.06 -20.34
CA TYR A 86 -20.09 7.01 -21.06
C TYR A 86 -19.26 8.11 -21.76
N LYS A 87 -18.19 8.60 -21.11
CA LYS A 87 -17.31 9.64 -21.65
C LYS A 87 -16.40 9.15 -22.78
N GLN A 88 -16.15 7.84 -22.84
CA GLN A 88 -15.18 7.24 -23.76
C GLN A 88 -15.83 6.11 -24.58
N PRO A 89 -16.52 6.44 -25.68
CA PRO A 89 -17.08 5.45 -26.60
C PRO A 89 -15.99 4.50 -27.14
N GLY A 90 -16.30 3.20 -27.24
CA GLY A 90 -15.39 2.19 -27.77
C GLY A 90 -14.38 1.61 -26.76
N VAL A 91 -14.25 2.17 -25.56
CA VAL A 91 -13.39 1.64 -24.49
C VAL A 91 -14.07 0.48 -23.77
N ALA A 92 -13.37 -0.63 -23.51
CA ALA A 92 -13.93 -1.75 -22.75
C ALA A 92 -13.85 -1.52 -21.24
N GLY A 93 -14.85 -1.96 -20.46
CA GLY A 93 -14.83 -1.90 -19.00
C GLY A 93 -14.70 -3.28 -18.38
N ARG A 94 -13.68 -3.50 -17.54
CA ARG A 94 -13.41 -4.78 -16.90
C ARG A 94 -13.48 -4.66 -15.38
N ILE A 95 -14.21 -5.58 -14.74
CA ILE A 95 -14.31 -5.68 -13.29
C ILE A 95 -13.49 -6.88 -12.81
N HIS A 96 -12.51 -6.63 -11.96
CA HIS A 96 -11.66 -7.63 -11.32
C HIS A 96 -11.96 -7.69 -9.83
N THR A 97 -12.29 -8.86 -9.31
CA THR A 97 -12.55 -9.03 -7.88
C THR A 97 -11.79 -10.17 -7.25
N TRP A 98 -11.59 -10.05 -5.93
CA TRP A 98 -11.06 -11.14 -5.12
C TRP A 98 -12.09 -12.26 -4.93
N LYS A 99 -13.31 -11.90 -4.53
CA LYS A 99 -14.45 -12.83 -4.43
C LYS A 99 -15.46 -12.54 -5.53
N GLN A 100 -16.20 -13.56 -5.93
CA GLN A 100 -17.26 -13.41 -6.94
C GLN A 100 -18.30 -12.40 -6.46
N ILE A 101 -18.63 -11.40 -7.28
CA ILE A 101 -19.73 -10.47 -6.99
C ILE A 101 -21.06 -11.15 -7.34
N ASN A 102 -22.02 -11.07 -6.43
CA ASN A 102 -23.41 -11.43 -6.72
C ASN A 102 -24.17 -10.26 -7.34
N SER A 103 -25.06 -10.55 -8.29
CA SER A 103 -26.06 -9.58 -8.74
C SER A 103 -27.05 -9.24 -7.62
N LYS A 104 -27.75 -8.11 -7.72
CA LYS A 104 -28.89 -7.81 -6.84
C LYS A 104 -29.93 -8.94 -6.88
N PRO A 105 -30.66 -9.20 -5.79
CA PRO A 105 -31.79 -10.13 -5.81
C PRO A 105 -32.77 -9.79 -6.95
N GLY A 106 -33.10 -10.78 -7.78
CA GLY A 106 -33.98 -10.61 -8.94
C GLY A 106 -33.32 -10.05 -10.21
N SER A 107 -32.04 -9.67 -10.17
CA SER A 107 -31.29 -9.27 -11.37
C SER A 107 -30.57 -10.48 -12.00
N LEU A 108 -30.66 -10.61 -13.33
CA LEU A 108 -30.01 -11.71 -14.05
C LEU A 108 -28.48 -11.61 -14.00
N ASP A 109 -27.96 -10.39 -14.11
CA ASP A 109 -26.53 -10.11 -14.14
C ASP A 109 -26.20 -8.77 -13.47
N LEU A 110 -24.90 -8.44 -13.42
CA LEU A 110 -24.42 -7.17 -12.89
C LEU A 110 -24.91 -5.98 -13.70
N LYS A 111 -25.07 -6.11 -15.03
CA LYS A 111 -25.54 -5.00 -15.89
C LYS A 111 -26.94 -4.56 -15.51
N ILE A 112 -27.84 -5.52 -15.25
CA ILE A 112 -29.19 -5.22 -14.76
C ILE A 112 -29.14 -4.59 -13.37
N SER A 113 -28.23 -5.05 -12.50
CA SER A 113 -28.09 -4.50 -11.15
C SER A 113 -27.64 -3.03 -11.16
N ILE A 114 -26.69 -2.69 -12.04
CA ILE A 114 -26.20 -1.32 -12.25
C ILE A 114 -27.30 -0.46 -12.89
N LYS A 115 -28.00 -1.01 -13.89
CA LYS A 115 -29.14 -0.34 -14.52
C LYS A 115 -30.23 0.00 -13.50
N ASP A 116 -30.49 -0.89 -12.54
CA ASP A 116 -31.42 -0.65 -11.43
C ASP A 116 -30.94 0.47 -10.49
N ASP A 117 -29.64 0.54 -10.16
CA ASP A 117 -29.09 1.68 -9.38
C ASP A 117 -29.30 3.01 -10.10
N ILE A 118 -29.05 3.05 -11.42
CA ILE A 118 -29.28 4.24 -12.23
C ILE A 118 -30.77 4.59 -12.25
N ASN A 119 -31.65 3.59 -12.39
CA ASN A 119 -33.10 3.79 -12.37
C ASN A 119 -33.60 4.36 -11.03
N ILE A 120 -33.04 3.91 -9.90
CA ILE A 120 -33.35 4.46 -8.58
C ILE A 120 -32.98 5.95 -8.52
N ILE A 121 -31.79 6.33 -9.01
CA ILE A 121 -31.33 7.73 -9.05
C ILE A 121 -32.24 8.58 -9.96
N LEU A 122 -32.60 8.07 -11.15
CA LEU A 122 -33.50 8.74 -12.09
C LEU A 122 -34.90 8.93 -11.51
N THR A 123 -35.46 7.90 -10.88
CA THR A 123 -36.80 7.91 -10.28
C THR A 123 -36.85 8.87 -9.11
N GLN A 124 -35.83 8.85 -8.24
CA GLN A 124 -35.70 9.81 -7.13
C GLN A 124 -35.75 11.26 -7.63
N TYR A 125 -35.02 11.58 -8.70
CA TYR A 125 -35.08 12.91 -9.30
C TYR A 125 -36.45 13.19 -9.89
N LYS A 126 -37.02 12.29 -10.71
CA LYS A 126 -38.30 12.50 -11.39
C LYS A 126 -39.46 12.75 -10.44
N ASP A 127 -39.57 11.93 -9.38
CA ASP A 127 -40.73 11.91 -8.47
C ASP A 127 -40.71 13.04 -7.43
N THR A 128 -39.55 13.67 -7.20
CA THR A 128 -39.45 14.80 -6.27
C THR A 128 -40.00 16.08 -6.89
N ILE A 129 -41.17 16.53 -6.41
CA ILE A 129 -41.84 17.77 -6.85
C ILE A 129 -42.34 18.55 -5.61
N PRO A 130 -41.97 19.84 -5.43
CA PRO A 130 -41.04 20.62 -6.25
C PRO A 130 -39.59 20.14 -6.10
N LYS A 131 -38.72 20.51 -7.05
CA LYS A 131 -37.27 20.33 -6.94
C LYS A 131 -36.77 21.14 -5.74
N ASN A 132 -36.20 20.45 -4.76
CA ASN A 132 -35.87 21.00 -3.43
C ASN A 132 -34.40 20.78 -3.04
N GLY A 133 -33.58 20.28 -3.96
CA GLY A 133 -32.16 20.01 -3.72
C GLY A 133 -31.85 18.68 -3.02
N SER A 134 -32.86 17.87 -2.67
CA SER A 134 -32.66 16.69 -1.82
C SER A 134 -32.15 15.45 -2.56
N THR A 135 -32.37 15.38 -3.87
CA THR A 135 -32.10 14.17 -4.68
C THR A 135 -30.61 14.01 -5.00
N THR A 136 -30.19 12.79 -5.35
CA THR A 136 -28.80 12.49 -5.71
C THR A 136 -28.31 13.37 -6.87
N ILE A 137 -29.15 13.58 -7.89
CA ILE A 137 -28.83 14.41 -9.06
C ILE A 137 -28.69 15.88 -8.68
N GLU A 138 -29.63 16.43 -7.90
CA GLU A 138 -29.55 17.83 -7.46
C GLU A 138 -28.33 18.07 -6.57
N LYS A 139 -28.05 17.13 -5.65
CA LYS A 139 -26.84 17.17 -4.82
C LYS A 139 -25.58 17.09 -5.67
N ALA A 140 -25.53 16.27 -6.72
CA ALA A 140 -24.38 16.23 -7.62
C ALA A 140 -24.17 17.56 -8.36
N ALA A 141 -25.24 18.20 -8.82
CA ALA A 141 -25.20 19.48 -9.53
C ALA A 141 -24.94 20.70 -8.62
N SER A 142 -25.13 20.56 -7.31
CA SER A 142 -24.92 21.66 -6.35
C SER A 142 -23.45 21.87 -5.98
N ASN A 143 -23.19 22.89 -5.15
CA ASN A 143 -21.89 23.11 -4.49
C ASN A 143 -21.87 22.62 -3.02
N GLU A 144 -22.87 21.83 -2.63
CA GLU A 144 -23.02 21.33 -1.25
C GLU A 144 -21.83 20.43 -0.86
N LYS A 145 -21.36 20.57 0.38
CA LYS A 145 -20.34 19.72 0.99
C LYS A 145 -21.02 18.54 1.71
N ASN A 146 -20.32 17.42 1.88
CA ASN A 146 -20.83 16.22 2.56
C ASN A 146 -22.08 15.60 1.90
N ILE A 147 -22.05 15.48 0.57
CA ILE A 147 -23.09 14.82 -0.21
C ILE A 147 -22.95 13.29 -0.18
N PRO A 148 -24.04 12.52 -0.42
CA PRO A 148 -23.98 11.06 -0.56
C PRO A 148 -22.97 10.62 -1.61
N LYS A 149 -22.35 9.45 -1.41
CA LYS A 149 -21.27 8.95 -2.27
C LYS A 149 -21.66 8.83 -3.76
N PRO A 150 -22.86 8.33 -4.14
CA PRO A 150 -23.29 8.35 -5.54
C PRO A 150 -23.35 9.76 -6.15
N ALA A 151 -23.79 10.76 -5.39
CA ALA A 151 -23.82 12.16 -5.85
C ALA A 151 -22.38 12.70 -6.01
N ALA A 152 -21.47 12.32 -5.13
CA ALA A 152 -20.06 12.73 -5.21
C ALA A 152 -19.35 12.13 -6.42
N ILE A 153 -19.64 10.85 -6.74
CA ILE A 153 -19.15 10.15 -7.94
C ILE A 153 -19.69 10.83 -9.20
N LEU A 154 -21.01 11.08 -9.26
CA LEU A 154 -21.64 11.74 -10.40
C LEU A 154 -21.09 13.16 -10.63
N ARG A 155 -20.89 13.93 -9.55
CA ARG A 155 -20.28 15.27 -9.60
C ARG A 155 -18.83 15.22 -10.07
N ALA A 156 -18.06 14.21 -9.64
CA ALA A 156 -16.67 14.06 -10.05
C ALA A 156 -16.56 13.74 -11.54
N ALA A 157 -17.38 12.82 -12.05
CA ALA A 157 -17.40 12.43 -13.45
C ALA A 157 -17.84 13.58 -14.39
N PHE A 158 -18.79 14.41 -13.96
CA PHE A 158 -19.44 15.43 -14.79
C PHE A 158 -19.46 16.81 -14.13
N LYS A 159 -18.30 17.26 -13.64
CA LYS A 159 -18.15 18.54 -12.96
C LYS A 159 -18.73 19.70 -13.77
N GLY A 160 -19.61 20.48 -13.16
CA GLY A 160 -20.23 21.68 -13.75
C GLY A 160 -21.49 21.43 -14.59
N LYS A 161 -21.98 20.19 -14.69
CA LYS A 161 -23.28 19.90 -15.34
C LYS A 161 -24.47 20.26 -14.43
N THR A 162 -25.57 20.70 -15.03
CA THR A 162 -26.84 20.95 -14.33
C THR A 162 -27.56 19.64 -13.99
N ALA A 163 -28.57 19.70 -13.11
CA ALA A 163 -29.36 18.53 -12.74
C ALA A 163 -30.05 17.88 -13.97
N GLU A 164 -30.57 18.69 -14.89
CA GLU A 164 -31.22 18.22 -16.12
C GLU A 164 -30.23 17.55 -17.06
N GLN A 165 -29.01 18.08 -17.16
CA GLN A 165 -27.94 17.48 -17.97
C GLN A 165 -27.48 16.15 -17.38
N LEU A 166 -27.31 16.07 -16.06
CA LEU A 166 -26.96 14.83 -15.37
C LEU A 166 -28.07 13.78 -15.52
N TYR A 167 -29.34 14.19 -15.43
CA TYR A 167 -30.48 13.32 -15.69
C TYR A 167 -30.44 12.76 -17.12
N ALA A 168 -30.22 13.60 -18.13
CA ALA A 168 -30.15 13.16 -19.52
C ALA A 168 -29.00 12.17 -19.79
N ILE A 169 -27.84 12.38 -19.14
CA ILE A 169 -26.70 11.45 -19.22
C ILE A 169 -27.09 10.08 -18.65
N LEU A 170 -27.61 10.06 -17.41
CA LEU A 170 -28.01 8.82 -16.74
C LEU A 170 -29.14 8.11 -17.48
N ASP A 171 -30.12 8.86 -18.01
CA ASP A 171 -31.22 8.30 -18.80
C ASP A 171 -30.70 7.65 -20.09
N SER A 172 -29.75 8.29 -20.79
CA SER A 172 -29.12 7.73 -21.98
C SER A 172 -28.39 6.41 -21.72
N ILE A 173 -27.74 6.28 -20.56
CA ILE A 173 -27.11 5.01 -20.12
C ILE A 173 -28.19 3.98 -19.79
N HIS A 174 -29.21 4.37 -19.02
CA HIS A 174 -30.29 3.49 -18.57
C HIS A 174 -31.12 2.93 -19.73
N ASN A 175 -31.49 3.77 -20.69
CA ASN A 175 -32.35 3.42 -21.82
C ASN A 175 -31.59 2.73 -22.97
N GLY A 176 -30.25 2.66 -22.90
CA GLY A 176 -29.40 1.99 -23.89
C GLY A 176 -29.08 2.81 -25.13
N GLN A 177 -29.39 4.11 -25.16
CA GLN A 177 -28.92 5.03 -26.20
C GLN A 177 -27.40 5.20 -26.15
N ASN A 178 -26.81 5.15 -24.95
CA ASN A 178 -25.38 5.00 -24.76
C ASN A 178 -25.05 3.55 -24.38
N ASP A 179 -23.96 3.03 -24.95
CA ASP A 179 -23.58 1.62 -24.87
C ASP A 179 -22.72 1.28 -23.63
N ALA A 180 -22.48 2.22 -22.71
CA ALA A 180 -21.58 2.05 -21.56
C ALA A 180 -21.84 0.76 -20.76
N LEU A 181 -23.10 0.46 -20.41
CA LEU A 181 -23.43 -0.76 -19.66
C LEU A 181 -23.14 -2.04 -20.46
N SER A 182 -23.27 -2.00 -21.79
CA SER A 182 -23.01 -3.16 -22.63
C SER A 182 -21.53 -3.53 -22.66
N ARG A 183 -20.64 -2.54 -22.50
CA ARG A 183 -19.18 -2.64 -22.50
C ARG A 183 -18.57 -3.03 -21.16
N ILE A 184 -19.37 -3.11 -20.08
CA ILE A 184 -18.92 -3.58 -18.77
C ILE A 184 -18.99 -5.10 -18.71
N GLU A 185 -17.93 -5.75 -18.21
CA GLU A 185 -17.95 -7.18 -17.94
C GLU A 185 -17.06 -7.55 -16.76
N SER A 186 -17.45 -8.58 -16.02
CA SER A 186 -16.54 -9.23 -15.08
C SER A 186 -15.41 -9.91 -15.87
N TYR A 187 -14.18 -9.60 -15.51
CA TYR A 187 -13.03 -10.19 -16.18
C TYR A 187 -12.98 -11.70 -15.93
N LYS A 188 -12.88 -12.48 -17.00
CA LYS A 188 -12.78 -13.93 -16.94
C LYS A 188 -11.30 -14.35 -17.03
N TYR A 189 -10.81 -14.98 -15.97
CA TYR A 189 -9.45 -15.50 -15.90
C TYR A 189 -9.31 -16.80 -16.71
N ASP A 190 -8.07 -17.24 -16.89
CA ASP A 190 -7.68 -18.46 -17.63
C ASP A 190 -8.33 -19.75 -17.09
N ASP A 191 -8.62 -19.81 -15.79
CA ASP A 191 -9.35 -20.91 -15.13
C ASP A 191 -10.87 -20.86 -15.32
N GLY A 192 -11.37 -19.86 -16.06
CA GLY A 192 -12.77 -19.64 -16.36
C GLY A 192 -13.56 -18.93 -15.26
N LYS A 193 -12.96 -18.60 -14.11
CA LYS A 193 -13.60 -17.84 -13.04
C LYS A 193 -13.68 -16.36 -13.40
N THR A 194 -14.65 -15.66 -12.81
CA THR A 194 -14.83 -14.20 -12.94
C THR A 194 -14.24 -13.41 -11.76
N PHE A 195 -13.42 -14.08 -10.95
CA PHE A 195 -12.73 -13.56 -9.78
C PHE A 195 -11.39 -14.29 -9.65
N CYS A 196 -10.45 -13.73 -8.88
CA CYS A 196 -9.15 -14.35 -8.64
C CYS A 196 -8.77 -14.25 -7.17
N ASP A 197 -8.31 -15.34 -6.56
CA ASP A 197 -7.82 -15.28 -5.18
C ASP A 197 -6.49 -14.49 -5.09
N LEU A 198 -6.18 -13.95 -3.91
CA LEU A 198 -4.95 -13.19 -3.64
C LEU A 198 -3.70 -14.06 -3.81
N ASP A 199 -3.80 -15.35 -3.49
CA ASP A 199 -2.71 -16.30 -3.71
C ASP A 199 -2.68 -16.82 -5.16
N ASP A 200 -3.85 -16.99 -5.77
CA ASP A 200 -3.99 -17.44 -7.16
C ASP A 200 -3.37 -16.42 -8.13
N ILE A 201 -3.52 -15.11 -7.89
CA ILE A 201 -3.00 -14.09 -8.81
C ILE A 201 -1.47 -14.14 -8.92
N ASN A 202 -0.76 -14.44 -7.83
CA ASN A 202 0.69 -14.61 -7.85
C ASN A 202 1.10 -15.76 -8.78
N THR A 203 0.37 -16.87 -8.68
CA THR A 203 0.59 -18.07 -9.50
C THR A 203 0.31 -17.77 -10.98
N LYS A 204 -0.78 -17.04 -11.28
CA LYS A 204 -1.14 -16.64 -12.64
C LYS A 204 -0.11 -15.71 -13.28
N ILE A 205 0.42 -14.73 -12.53
CA ILE A 205 1.48 -13.85 -13.03
C ILE A 205 2.74 -14.67 -13.36
N LYS A 206 3.17 -15.56 -12.46
CA LYS A 206 4.33 -16.43 -12.70
C LYS A 206 4.13 -17.31 -13.93
N LEU A 207 2.90 -17.79 -14.16
CA LEU A 207 2.57 -18.53 -15.38
C LEU A 207 2.71 -17.67 -16.64
N GLU A 208 2.24 -16.42 -16.62
CA GLU A 208 2.41 -15.50 -17.75
C GLU A 208 3.88 -15.09 -17.97
N ILE A 209 4.67 -14.91 -16.91
CA ILE A 209 6.12 -14.70 -17.00
C ILE A 209 6.77 -15.93 -17.65
N SER A 210 6.42 -17.13 -17.21
CA SER A 210 6.93 -18.39 -17.76
C SER A 210 6.61 -18.52 -19.26
N LYS A 211 5.37 -18.21 -19.68
CA LYS A 211 4.99 -18.16 -21.10
C LYS A 211 5.83 -17.15 -21.89
N ALA A 212 6.01 -15.95 -21.35
CA ALA A 212 6.76 -14.89 -22.00
C ALA A 212 8.25 -15.23 -22.17
N LEU A 213 8.85 -15.88 -21.17
CA LEU A 213 10.24 -16.36 -21.20
C LEU A 213 10.40 -17.55 -22.15
N ALA A 214 9.46 -18.50 -22.14
CA ALA A 214 9.48 -19.67 -23.03
C ALA A 214 9.43 -19.25 -24.51
N ALA A 215 8.58 -18.26 -24.83
CA ALA A 215 8.48 -17.71 -26.17
C ALA A 215 9.77 -17.02 -26.65
N ARG A 216 10.65 -16.61 -25.72
CA ARG A 216 11.94 -15.96 -25.97
C ARG A 216 13.14 -16.92 -25.86
N GLU A 217 12.88 -18.23 -25.83
CA GLU A 217 13.91 -19.28 -25.75
C GLU A 217 14.82 -19.21 -24.50
N SER A 218 14.34 -18.57 -23.42
CA SER A 218 15.05 -18.49 -22.15
C SER A 218 14.98 -19.81 -21.36
N ILE A 219 16.05 -20.16 -20.64
CA ILE A 219 16.05 -21.30 -19.71
C ILE A 219 15.24 -20.91 -18.47
N ILE A 220 14.10 -21.56 -18.27
CA ILE A 220 13.19 -21.27 -17.16
C ILE A 220 13.57 -22.11 -15.95
N THR A 221 13.86 -21.44 -14.83
CA THR A 221 14.02 -22.05 -13.50
C THR A 221 13.04 -21.39 -12.53
N ASP A 222 12.65 -22.10 -11.47
CA ASP A 222 11.78 -21.54 -10.44
C ASP A 222 12.40 -20.28 -9.80
N GLU A 223 13.72 -20.28 -9.61
CA GLU A 223 14.45 -19.13 -9.07
C GLU A 223 14.35 -17.90 -10.00
N LEU A 224 14.48 -18.09 -11.32
CA LEU A 224 14.31 -17.02 -12.29
C LEU A 224 12.87 -16.47 -12.23
N LEU A 225 11.86 -17.34 -12.22
CA LEU A 225 10.46 -16.93 -12.15
C LEU A 225 10.15 -16.11 -10.89
N GLU A 226 10.65 -16.53 -9.72
CA GLU A 226 10.51 -15.75 -8.48
C GLU A 226 11.20 -14.39 -8.59
N LYS A 227 12.45 -14.33 -9.05
CA LYS A 227 13.20 -13.07 -9.17
C LYS A 227 12.52 -12.10 -10.13
N THR A 228 12.11 -12.56 -11.31
CA THR A 228 11.39 -11.74 -12.30
C THR A 228 10.05 -11.26 -11.75
N PHE A 229 9.25 -12.16 -11.16
CA PHE A 229 7.97 -11.81 -10.55
C PHE A 229 8.13 -10.68 -9.54
N HIS A 230 9.09 -10.81 -8.63
CA HIS A 230 9.28 -9.82 -7.59
C HIS A 230 9.94 -8.52 -8.06
N CYS A 231 10.77 -8.56 -9.09
CA CYS A 231 11.24 -7.36 -9.78
C CYS A 231 10.05 -6.52 -10.25
N PHE A 232 9.09 -7.15 -10.94
CA PHE A 232 7.90 -6.45 -11.39
C PHE A 232 7.10 -5.86 -10.24
N LEU A 233 6.93 -6.60 -9.14
CA LEU A 233 6.24 -6.07 -7.98
C LEU A 233 6.94 -4.85 -7.37
N GLY A 234 8.28 -4.82 -7.37
CA GLY A 234 9.07 -3.65 -6.97
C GLY A 234 8.87 -2.45 -7.89
N VAL A 235 8.85 -2.66 -9.21
CA VAL A 235 8.54 -1.61 -10.20
C VAL A 235 7.14 -1.04 -9.98
N ILE A 236 6.15 -1.89 -9.75
CA ILE A 236 4.76 -1.48 -9.52
C ILE A 236 4.61 -0.74 -8.19
N ASP A 237 5.22 -1.20 -7.10
CA ASP A 237 5.19 -0.51 -5.79
C ASP A 237 5.81 0.89 -5.91
N ARG A 238 6.97 1.03 -6.57
CA ARG A 238 7.58 2.34 -6.83
C ARG A 238 6.66 3.26 -7.62
N TYR A 239 6.02 2.73 -8.66
CA TYR A 239 5.10 3.50 -9.48
C TYR A 239 3.87 3.97 -8.69
N ILE A 240 3.21 3.08 -7.96
CA ILE A 240 2.03 3.40 -7.13
C ILE A 240 2.41 4.44 -6.07
N ILE A 241 3.55 4.28 -5.38
CA ILE A 241 4.02 5.24 -4.38
C ILE A 241 4.34 6.59 -5.02
N GLY A 242 5.03 6.59 -6.16
CA GLY A 242 5.30 7.80 -6.95
C GLY A 242 4.02 8.55 -7.26
N ARG A 243 3.01 7.84 -7.78
CA ARG A 243 1.67 8.39 -8.07
C ARG A 243 0.99 8.98 -6.85
N HIS A 244 1.01 8.31 -5.71
CA HIS A 244 0.43 8.85 -4.48
C HIS A 244 1.12 10.14 -4.01
N LYS A 245 2.44 10.25 -4.18
CA LYS A 245 3.21 11.47 -3.86
C LYS A 245 2.98 12.58 -4.89
N GLU A 246 2.78 12.21 -6.15
CA GLU A 246 2.67 13.11 -7.30
C GLU A 246 1.23 13.44 -7.72
N LYS A 247 0.20 13.16 -6.89
CA LYS A 247 -1.22 13.55 -7.14
C LYS A 247 -1.43 15.07 -7.42
N GLN A 248 -0.38 15.88 -7.41
CA GLN A 248 -0.35 17.31 -7.75
C GLN A 248 0.36 17.65 -9.09
N GLN A 249 1.07 16.72 -9.74
CA GLN A 249 1.67 16.94 -11.06
C GLN A 249 0.74 16.48 -12.17
N LYS A 250 0.69 17.25 -13.27
CA LYS A 250 -0.26 17.09 -14.38
C LYS A 250 0.18 16.05 -15.43
N THR A 251 1.40 15.54 -15.34
CA THR A 251 1.98 14.64 -16.33
C THR A 251 1.97 13.22 -15.79
N GLU A 252 1.03 12.44 -16.31
CA GLU A 252 0.90 11.02 -16.02
C GLU A 252 1.93 10.23 -16.81
N THR A 253 2.92 9.63 -16.14
CA THR A 253 3.90 8.74 -16.80
C THR A 253 3.36 7.32 -16.83
N PRO A 254 3.01 6.70 -17.97
CA PRO A 254 2.59 5.30 -18.03
C PRO A 254 3.79 4.33 -17.95
N ILE A 255 3.54 3.05 -17.64
CA ILE A 255 4.50 1.95 -17.80
C ILE A 255 4.32 1.39 -19.21
N THR A 256 5.32 1.56 -20.08
CA THR A 256 5.26 1.06 -21.46
C THR A 256 5.38 -0.46 -21.50
N PHE A 257 4.77 -1.10 -22.51
CA PHE A 257 4.95 -2.55 -22.69
C PHE A 257 6.40 -2.89 -23.03
N ALA A 258 7.14 -1.98 -23.67
CA ALA A 258 8.57 -2.10 -23.88
C ALA A 258 9.37 -2.20 -22.57
N GLU A 259 9.05 -1.40 -21.55
CA GLU A 259 9.67 -1.53 -20.22
C GLU A 259 9.36 -2.88 -19.56
N ILE A 260 8.13 -3.38 -19.71
CA ILE A 260 7.75 -4.69 -19.18
C ILE A 260 8.53 -5.81 -19.88
N ILE A 261 8.68 -5.73 -21.21
CA ILE A 261 9.44 -6.69 -22.01
C ILE A 261 10.93 -6.64 -21.67
N LEU A 262 11.51 -5.43 -21.59
CA LEU A 262 12.91 -5.25 -21.19
C LEU A 262 13.19 -5.86 -19.80
N ALA A 263 12.24 -5.71 -18.88
CA ALA A 263 12.34 -6.34 -17.56
C ALA A 263 12.25 -7.88 -17.61
N LEU A 264 11.62 -8.51 -18.62
CA LEU A 264 11.68 -9.97 -18.80
C LEU A 264 13.06 -10.46 -19.29
N GLU A 265 13.78 -9.62 -20.04
CA GLU A 265 15.02 -9.97 -20.73
C GLU A 265 16.28 -9.61 -19.92
N THR A 266 16.11 -8.83 -18.85
CA THR A 266 17.21 -8.39 -17.99
C THR A 266 17.65 -9.52 -17.04
N ASP A 267 18.95 -9.79 -16.94
CA ASP A 267 19.47 -10.69 -15.92
C ASP A 267 19.24 -10.09 -14.52
N HIS A 268 18.60 -10.89 -13.66
CA HIS A 268 18.12 -10.46 -12.36
C HIS A 268 18.98 -10.91 -11.19
N GLU A 269 20.24 -11.33 -11.43
CA GLU A 269 21.15 -11.74 -10.35
C GLU A 269 21.33 -10.65 -9.27
N ASP A 270 21.36 -9.36 -9.64
CA ASP A 270 21.52 -8.22 -8.72
C ASP A 270 20.21 -7.80 -7.98
N ILE A 271 19.07 -8.41 -8.31
CA ILE A 271 17.75 -8.08 -7.74
C ILE A 271 17.62 -8.53 -6.28
N GLY A 272 18.58 -9.28 -5.73
CA GLY A 272 18.54 -9.74 -4.34
C GLY A 272 18.19 -8.66 -3.31
N LYS A 273 18.63 -7.40 -3.47
CA LYS A 273 18.29 -6.32 -2.52
C LYS A 273 16.85 -5.83 -2.66
N GLU A 274 16.43 -5.56 -3.88
CA GLU A 274 15.09 -5.03 -4.15
C GLU A 274 14.02 -6.09 -3.90
N TYR A 275 14.27 -7.33 -4.32
CA TYR A 275 13.44 -8.50 -4.05
C TYR A 275 13.21 -8.70 -2.56
N LEU A 276 14.28 -8.75 -1.77
CA LEU A 276 14.16 -8.97 -0.33
C LEU A 276 13.44 -7.82 0.36
N SER A 277 13.71 -6.58 -0.05
CA SER A 277 13.02 -5.41 0.49
C SER A 277 11.51 -5.50 0.22
N TYR A 278 11.12 -5.93 -0.98
CA TYR A 278 9.71 -6.11 -1.32
C TYR A 278 9.08 -7.26 -0.54
N LYS A 279 9.72 -8.43 -0.49
CA LYS A 279 9.26 -9.56 0.32
C LYS A 279 9.12 -9.19 1.79
N PHE A 280 10.05 -8.39 2.30
CA PHE A 280 9.97 -7.86 3.65
C PHE A 280 8.74 -6.96 3.82
N LYS A 281 8.51 -6.01 2.90
CA LYS A 281 7.33 -5.14 2.95
C LYS A 281 6.01 -5.93 2.89
N GLU A 282 5.93 -6.97 2.06
CA GLU A 282 4.78 -7.87 1.98
C GLU A 282 4.51 -8.56 3.31
N LYS A 283 5.54 -9.17 3.92
CA LYS A 283 5.44 -9.78 5.24
C LYS A 283 5.08 -8.76 6.33
N PHE A 284 5.71 -7.58 6.31
CA PHE A 284 5.45 -6.52 7.28
C PHE A 284 4.00 -6.04 7.24
N ALA A 285 3.45 -5.84 6.03
CA ALA A 285 2.04 -5.50 5.85
C ALA A 285 1.10 -6.62 6.34
N HIS A 286 1.43 -7.88 6.03
CA HIS A 286 0.66 -9.03 6.49
C HIS A 286 0.61 -9.12 8.02
N LEU A 287 1.73 -8.91 8.72
CA LEU A 287 1.76 -8.93 10.19
C LEU A 287 0.91 -7.81 10.81
N ILE A 288 0.81 -6.63 10.17
CA ILE A 288 -0.10 -5.57 10.61
C ILE A 288 -1.56 -6.00 10.40
N ASP A 289 -1.88 -6.55 9.23
CA ASP A 289 -3.23 -7.03 8.93
C ASP A 289 -3.64 -8.18 9.87
N GLU A 290 -2.71 -9.08 10.21
CA GLU A 290 -2.90 -10.16 11.19
C GLU A 290 -3.18 -9.59 12.59
N TYR A 291 -2.36 -8.64 13.07
CA TYR A 291 -2.59 -7.96 14.35
C TYR A 291 -3.96 -7.26 14.39
N MET A 292 -4.35 -6.57 13.32
CA MET A 292 -5.64 -5.88 13.22
C MET A 292 -6.83 -6.84 13.06
N GLY A 293 -6.60 -8.08 12.63
CA GLY A 293 -7.62 -9.11 12.49
C GLY A 293 -7.85 -9.93 13.77
N ASP A 294 -6.94 -9.84 14.74
CA ASP A 294 -7.00 -10.54 16.02
C ASP A 294 -7.79 -9.73 17.05
N GLN A 295 -8.91 -10.28 17.52
CA GLN A 295 -9.82 -9.60 18.46
C GLN A 295 -9.23 -9.43 19.86
N ASP A 296 -8.26 -10.27 20.24
CA ASP A 296 -7.61 -10.19 21.54
C ASP A 296 -6.55 -9.06 21.56
N ASP A 297 -5.91 -8.82 20.41
CA ASP A 297 -4.86 -7.82 20.25
C ASP A 297 -5.38 -6.44 19.78
N TYR A 298 -6.47 -6.41 19.01
CA TYR A 298 -6.99 -5.21 18.37
C TYR A 298 -8.52 -5.13 18.43
N THR A 299 -9.01 -4.05 19.05
CA THR A 299 -10.42 -3.67 18.99
C THR A 299 -10.60 -2.60 17.92
N ASP A 300 -11.33 -2.89 16.85
CA ASP A 300 -11.57 -1.91 15.79
C ASP A 300 -12.42 -0.75 16.33
N PRO A 301 -11.92 0.50 16.30
CA PRO A 301 -12.66 1.66 16.77
C PRO A 301 -13.79 2.06 15.78
N GLY A 302 -14.00 1.32 14.69
CA GLY A 302 -15.03 1.59 13.70
C GLY A 302 -14.58 2.55 12.58
N SER A 303 -15.46 2.77 11.61
CA SER A 303 -15.16 3.57 10.42
C SER A 303 -15.08 5.07 10.77
N GLY A 304 -13.89 5.66 10.67
CA GLY A 304 -13.67 7.11 10.83
C GLY A 304 -13.11 7.54 12.18
N GLU A 305 -12.90 6.62 13.13
CA GLU A 305 -12.25 6.91 14.40
C GLU A 305 -10.71 6.87 14.29
N TYR A 306 -10.05 7.72 15.07
CA TYR A 306 -8.60 7.85 15.10
C TYR A 306 -7.93 6.63 15.74
N CYS A 307 -6.89 6.12 15.11
CA CYS A 307 -6.11 4.99 15.61
C CYS A 307 -4.63 5.20 15.30
N ASN A 308 -3.77 5.16 16.33
CA ASN A 308 -2.32 5.32 16.16
C ASN A 308 -1.74 4.30 15.17
N LEU A 309 -2.21 3.05 15.23
CA LEU A 309 -1.75 2.00 14.31
C LEU A 309 -2.16 2.30 12.87
N LYS A 310 -3.37 2.82 12.62
CA LYS A 310 -3.83 3.19 11.27
C LYS A 310 -2.93 4.28 10.67
N GLU A 311 -2.56 5.30 11.45
CA GLU A 311 -1.65 6.37 11.01
C GLU A 311 -0.21 5.87 10.80
N ALA A 312 0.32 5.07 11.73
CA ALA A 312 1.64 4.46 11.60
C ALA A 312 1.74 3.54 10.39
N ARG A 313 0.72 2.70 10.18
CA ARG A 313 0.58 1.82 9.02
C ARG A 313 0.60 2.63 7.72
N LYS A 314 -0.20 3.71 7.65
CA LYS A 314 -0.27 4.60 6.49
C LYS A 314 1.10 5.21 6.18
N PHE A 315 1.84 5.66 7.19
CA PHE A 315 3.20 6.19 7.01
C PHE A 315 4.17 5.11 6.52
N LEU A 316 4.31 4.00 7.26
CA LEU A 316 5.33 2.97 6.99
C LEU A 316 5.07 2.21 5.69
N LEU A 317 3.82 1.86 5.38
CA LEU A 317 3.49 1.15 4.13
C LEU A 317 3.46 2.10 2.91
N GLY A 318 3.42 3.41 3.14
CA GLY A 318 3.59 4.43 2.11
C GLY A 318 5.05 4.67 1.69
N LEU A 319 6.03 4.13 2.45
CA LEU A 319 7.44 4.14 2.07
C LEU A 319 7.72 3.14 0.94
N SER A 320 8.76 3.38 0.13
CA SER A 320 9.23 2.35 -0.81
C SER A 320 9.69 1.11 -0.05
N ALA A 321 9.66 -0.07 -0.69
CA ALA A 321 10.16 -1.29 -0.08
C ALA A 321 11.59 -1.13 0.49
N THR A 322 12.47 -0.47 -0.25
CA THR A 322 13.86 -0.20 0.16
C THR A 322 13.94 0.77 1.34
N ASP A 323 13.10 1.80 1.37
CA ASP A 323 13.05 2.73 2.49
C ASP A 323 12.49 2.04 3.74
N LEU A 324 11.39 1.29 3.62
CA LEU A 324 10.83 0.56 4.75
C LEU A 324 11.84 -0.44 5.33
N TRP A 325 12.59 -1.14 4.48
CA TRP A 325 13.72 -1.97 4.89
C TRP A 325 14.75 -1.15 5.67
N ALA A 326 15.12 0.04 5.19
CA ALA A 326 16.06 0.92 5.88
C ALA A 326 15.53 1.40 7.24
N TYR A 327 14.25 1.75 7.35
CA TYR A 327 13.60 2.11 8.62
C TYR A 327 13.55 0.94 9.59
N TYR A 328 13.26 -0.27 9.10
CA TYR A 328 13.21 -1.48 9.90
C TYR A 328 14.53 -1.75 10.64
N ARG A 329 15.68 -1.50 9.98
CA ARG A 329 17.00 -1.63 10.62
C ARG A 329 17.13 -0.79 11.89
N SER A 330 16.51 0.39 11.93
CA SER A 330 16.49 1.25 13.11
C SER A 330 15.61 0.67 14.22
N PHE A 331 14.54 -0.06 13.89
CA PHE A 331 13.68 -0.71 14.88
C PHE A 331 14.30 -1.98 15.48
N SER A 332 15.35 -2.53 14.90
CA SER A 332 15.98 -3.77 15.39
C SER A 332 17.43 -3.54 15.83
N PRO A 333 17.67 -2.70 16.86
CA PRO A 333 19.02 -2.34 17.29
C PRO A 333 19.86 -3.54 17.79
N GLN A 334 19.19 -4.59 18.26
CA GLN A 334 19.78 -5.85 18.72
C GLN A 334 20.15 -6.81 17.58
N ILE A 335 19.87 -6.46 16.31
CA ILE A 335 20.06 -7.32 15.14
C ILE A 335 20.89 -6.59 14.10
N TYR A 336 21.95 -7.24 13.62
CA TYR A 336 22.73 -6.72 12.50
C TYR A 336 22.02 -7.05 11.19
N LEU A 337 21.54 -6.01 10.49
CA LEU A 337 20.73 -6.11 9.25
C LEU A 337 21.38 -5.39 8.05
N GLN A 338 22.71 -5.22 8.09
CA GLN A 338 23.49 -4.66 6.97
C GLN A 338 24.60 -5.60 6.53
N HIS A 339 24.33 -6.91 6.57
CA HIS A 339 25.20 -7.87 5.93
C HIS A 339 25.31 -7.55 4.43
N VAL A 340 26.51 -7.71 3.87
CA VAL A 340 26.71 -7.67 2.41
C VAL A 340 25.87 -8.78 1.75
N ASN A 341 25.69 -9.89 2.48
CA ASN A 341 24.83 -10.99 2.11
C ASN A 341 23.36 -10.70 2.46
N ASN A 342 22.58 -10.49 1.41
CA ASN A 342 21.14 -10.32 1.44
C ASN A 342 20.39 -11.48 2.11
N THR A 343 20.84 -12.71 1.89
CA THR A 343 20.24 -13.91 2.50
C THR A 343 20.41 -13.90 4.02
N GLU A 344 21.57 -13.46 4.52
CA GLU A 344 21.80 -13.29 5.96
C GLU A 344 20.87 -12.24 6.56
N ASN A 345 20.68 -11.10 5.88
CA ASN A 345 19.72 -10.08 6.29
C ASN A 345 18.29 -10.62 6.36
N ALA A 346 17.88 -11.44 5.38
CA ALA A 346 16.56 -12.05 5.34
C ALA A 346 16.35 -13.03 6.52
N PHE A 347 17.34 -13.87 6.82
CA PHE A 347 17.28 -14.79 7.97
C PHE A 347 17.38 -14.10 9.32
N ALA A 348 18.03 -12.94 9.38
CA ALA A 348 18.13 -12.13 10.60
C ALA A 348 16.86 -11.33 10.90
N THR A 349 15.92 -11.21 9.94
CA THR A 349 14.66 -10.49 10.14
C THR A 349 13.82 -11.14 11.24
N ASP A 350 13.48 -10.36 12.26
CA ASP A 350 12.74 -10.78 13.45
C ASP A 350 11.24 -10.48 13.30
N LEU A 351 10.53 -11.42 12.67
CA LEU A 351 9.08 -11.33 12.43
C LEU A 351 8.27 -11.33 13.74
N GLU A 352 8.73 -12.09 14.75
CA GLU A 352 8.12 -12.16 16.08
C GLU A 352 8.21 -10.81 16.79
N GLY A 353 9.40 -10.20 16.80
CA GLY A 353 9.59 -8.87 17.35
C GLY A 353 8.80 -7.79 16.61
N ILE A 354 8.53 -7.95 15.31
CA ILE A 354 7.61 -7.08 14.57
C ILE A 354 6.16 -7.27 15.08
N ARG A 355 5.66 -8.51 15.06
CA ARG A 355 4.28 -8.87 15.40
C ARG A 355 3.90 -8.54 16.83
N TYR A 356 4.76 -8.89 17.79
CA TYR A 356 4.42 -8.86 19.21
C TYR A 356 4.94 -7.61 19.94
N VAL A 357 5.91 -6.89 19.38
CA VAL A 357 6.51 -5.71 20.03
C VAL A 357 6.29 -4.45 19.20
N LEU A 358 6.87 -4.38 17.99
CA LEU A 358 6.86 -3.15 17.21
C LEU A 358 5.44 -2.70 16.88
N ILE A 359 4.59 -3.59 16.36
CA ILE A 359 3.20 -3.25 16.01
C ILE A 359 2.40 -2.82 17.26
N LYS A 360 2.60 -3.51 18.40
CA LYS A 360 1.99 -3.15 19.68
C LYS A 360 2.43 -1.77 20.16
N ILE A 361 3.69 -1.39 19.98
CA ILE A 361 4.19 -0.04 20.26
C ILE A 361 3.52 0.98 19.35
N LEU A 362 3.46 0.72 18.04
CA LEU A 362 2.82 1.61 17.06
C LEU A 362 1.32 1.81 17.33
N HIS A 363 0.65 0.79 17.87
CA HIS A 363 -0.74 0.87 18.30
C HIS A 363 -0.90 1.67 19.61
N THR A 364 0.00 1.47 20.57
CA THR A 364 -0.15 1.99 21.93
C THR A 364 0.28 3.45 22.08
N ILE A 365 1.36 3.85 21.41
CA ILE A 365 1.98 5.17 21.58
C ILE A 365 1.31 6.20 20.68
N ASN A 366 1.05 7.40 21.22
CA ASN A 366 0.40 8.49 20.49
C ASN A 366 1.20 8.88 19.23
N PHE A 367 0.62 8.65 18.05
CA PHE A 367 1.26 8.92 16.77
C PHE A 367 1.54 10.42 16.54
N GLU A 368 0.82 11.34 17.19
CA GLU A 368 1.10 12.78 17.11
C GLU A 368 2.46 13.17 17.69
N ARG A 369 3.05 12.32 18.55
CA ARG A 369 4.41 12.49 19.07
C ARG A 369 5.48 11.98 18.13
N ALA A 370 5.11 11.34 17.02
CA ALA A 370 6.05 10.77 16.08
C ALA A 370 6.86 11.88 15.37
N SER A 371 8.15 11.60 15.18
CA SER A 371 9.09 12.42 14.44
C SER A 371 9.86 11.51 13.49
N HIS A 372 9.86 11.88 12.22
CA HIS A 372 10.51 11.13 11.16
C HIS A 372 11.64 11.95 10.50
N ASN A 373 12.78 11.30 10.28
CA ASN A 373 13.89 11.84 9.50
C ASN A 373 14.08 10.96 8.27
N ALA A 374 13.65 11.45 7.10
CA ALA A 374 13.71 10.70 5.85
C ALA A 374 15.16 10.43 5.40
N THR A 375 16.06 11.39 5.58
CA THR A 375 17.48 11.26 5.21
C THR A 375 18.20 10.18 5.99
N ARG A 376 17.78 9.94 7.25
CA ARG A 376 18.36 8.93 8.14
C ARG A 376 17.49 7.69 8.30
N CYS A 377 16.40 7.57 7.56
CA CYS A 377 15.43 6.48 7.68
C CYS A 377 15.05 6.17 9.14
N LYS A 378 14.72 7.21 9.90
CA LYS A 378 14.53 7.12 11.35
C LYS A 378 13.13 7.57 11.73
N PHE A 379 12.46 6.74 12.52
CA PHE A 379 11.14 7.01 13.09
C PHE A 379 11.25 6.89 14.60
N THR A 380 10.95 7.97 15.32
CA THR A 380 11.05 8.06 16.78
C THR A 380 9.84 8.80 17.34
N TYR A 381 9.61 8.70 18.64
CA TYR A 381 8.67 9.56 19.34
C TYR A 381 9.43 10.56 20.20
N ARG A 382 8.84 11.74 20.40
CA ARG A 382 9.43 12.81 21.19
C ARG A 382 8.49 13.27 22.30
N SER A 383 9.01 13.38 23.53
CA SER A 383 8.25 13.87 24.67
C SER A 383 7.89 15.36 24.54
N ALA A 384 6.77 15.75 25.14
CA ALA A 384 6.32 17.15 25.15
C ALA A 384 7.14 18.03 26.11
N ALA A 385 7.58 17.47 27.23
CA ALA A 385 8.31 18.18 28.27
C ALA A 385 9.74 18.51 27.81
N LEU A 386 10.24 19.68 28.25
CA LEU A 386 11.63 20.07 28.05
C LEU A 386 12.49 19.60 29.25
N PRO A 387 13.71 19.08 29.01
CA PRO A 387 14.31 18.81 27.71
C PRO A 387 13.63 17.64 26.99
N HIS A 388 13.47 17.75 25.67
CA HIS A 388 12.83 16.73 24.86
C HIS A 388 13.61 15.41 24.93
N GLN A 389 12.90 14.35 25.27
CA GLN A 389 13.41 12.99 25.27
C GLN A 389 12.95 12.27 24.01
N HIS A 390 13.83 11.48 23.41
CA HIS A 390 13.53 10.71 22.20
C HIS A 390 13.38 9.23 22.54
N TYR A 391 12.43 8.58 21.87
CA TYR A 391 12.09 7.18 22.07
C TYR A 391 12.07 6.45 20.73
N LEU A 392 12.81 5.36 20.63
CA LEU A 392 12.83 4.48 19.46
C LEU A 392 11.86 3.32 19.71
N PRO A 393 10.80 3.14 18.89
CA PRO A 393 10.07 1.88 18.89
C PRO A 393 11.01 0.76 18.39
N THR A 394 10.96 -0.41 19.03
CA THR A 394 11.87 -1.51 18.66
C THR A 394 11.15 -2.85 18.46
N THR A 395 11.89 -3.84 17.97
CA THR A 395 11.50 -5.25 17.93
C THR A 395 12.02 -6.05 19.12
N ILE A 396 12.58 -5.40 20.16
CA ILE A 396 13.21 -6.10 21.28
C ILE A 396 12.15 -6.81 22.12
N THR A 397 12.15 -8.14 22.08
CA THR A 397 11.32 -9.00 22.91
C THR A 397 11.93 -9.20 24.31
N ASN A 398 11.13 -9.69 25.25
CA ASN A 398 11.58 -10.04 26.60
C ASN A 398 12.16 -11.47 26.74
N THR A 399 12.36 -12.18 25.62
CA THR A 399 12.82 -13.58 25.65
C THR A 399 14.28 -13.72 26.05
N ALA A 400 15.11 -12.72 25.76
CA ALA A 400 16.52 -12.68 26.13
C ALA A 400 16.73 -11.92 27.44
N ARG A 401 17.77 -12.28 28.19
CA ARG A 401 18.17 -11.53 29.39
C ARG A 401 18.62 -10.12 29.00
N THR A 402 18.35 -9.12 29.83
CA THR A 402 18.73 -7.72 29.61
C THR A 402 20.21 -7.55 29.26
N SER A 403 21.11 -8.27 29.92
CA SER A 403 22.55 -8.24 29.63
C SER A 403 22.92 -8.80 28.25
N GLN A 404 22.13 -9.74 27.72
CA GLN A 404 22.31 -10.25 26.36
C GLN A 404 21.82 -9.25 25.32
N ILE A 405 20.71 -8.55 25.62
CA ILE A 405 20.17 -7.47 24.79
C ILE A 405 21.19 -6.33 24.68
N GLU A 406 21.71 -5.85 25.81
CA GLU A 406 22.78 -4.83 25.89
C GLU A 406 23.99 -5.23 25.03
N ARG A 407 24.48 -6.47 25.18
CA ARG A 407 25.62 -6.95 24.41
C ARG A 407 25.34 -6.99 22.91
N LYS A 408 24.14 -7.42 22.50
CA LYS A 408 23.75 -7.46 21.08
C LYS A 408 23.67 -6.06 20.48
N ILE A 409 23.08 -5.11 21.20
CA ILE A 409 22.99 -3.71 20.76
C ILE A 409 24.38 -3.10 20.61
N THR A 410 25.24 -3.29 21.62
CA THR A 410 26.60 -2.73 21.64
C THR A 410 27.50 -3.34 20.56
N ALA A 411 27.30 -4.63 20.24
CA ALA A 411 28.06 -5.31 19.20
C ALA A 411 27.59 -4.99 17.78
N ASN A 412 26.46 -4.31 17.59
CA ASN A 412 25.91 -3.98 16.28
C ASN A 412 26.62 -2.75 15.67
N PRO A 413 27.41 -2.90 14.60
CA PRO A 413 28.21 -1.81 14.04
C PRO A 413 27.39 -0.59 13.58
N ASN A 414 26.14 -0.82 13.16
CA ASN A 414 25.26 0.24 12.66
C ASN A 414 24.53 1.01 13.75
N MET A 415 24.65 0.56 15.00
CA MET A 415 23.97 1.22 16.10
C MET A 415 24.65 2.51 16.50
N SER A 416 25.93 2.70 16.19
CA SER A 416 26.71 3.89 16.53
C SER A 416 25.89 5.18 16.42
N GLU A 417 25.37 5.55 15.25
CA GLU A 417 24.54 6.76 15.03
C GLU A 417 23.28 6.85 15.90
N ILE A 418 22.55 5.74 16.11
CA ILE A 418 21.34 5.73 16.92
C ILE A 418 21.68 5.91 18.41
N LEU A 419 22.78 5.32 18.86
CA LEU A 419 23.29 5.44 20.24
C LEU A 419 23.81 6.86 20.55
N PHE A 420 23.99 7.74 19.57
CA PHE A 420 24.30 9.17 19.80
C PHE A 420 23.05 10.04 19.96
N GLU A 421 21.88 9.54 19.55
CA GLU A 421 20.70 10.40 19.32
C GLU A 421 19.44 9.98 20.05
N VAL A 422 19.31 8.71 20.45
CA VAL A 422 18.13 8.21 21.15
C VAL A 422 18.53 7.53 22.43
N GLU A 423 18.15 8.14 23.56
CA GLU A 423 18.42 7.61 24.89
C GLU A 423 17.45 6.51 25.32
N ASN A 424 16.25 6.41 24.74
CA ASN A 424 15.21 5.48 25.17
C ASN A 424 14.80 4.52 24.04
N LEU A 425 14.94 3.22 24.29
CA LEU A 425 14.53 2.13 23.42
C LEU A 425 13.29 1.46 24.02
N ILE A 426 12.15 1.53 23.33
CA ILE A 426 10.90 0.93 23.82
C ILE A 426 10.94 -0.57 23.54
N TYR A 427 10.70 -1.41 24.56
CA TYR A 427 10.75 -2.88 24.46
C TYR A 427 9.63 -3.57 25.25
N ASP A 428 9.43 -4.88 25.04
CA ASP A 428 8.36 -5.67 25.67
C ASP A 428 8.71 -6.23 27.06
N GLY A 429 9.62 -5.59 27.79
CA GLY A 429 9.90 -5.98 29.18
C GLY A 429 9.02 -5.28 30.20
N LEU A 430 9.11 -5.74 31.45
CA LEU A 430 8.31 -5.23 32.56
C LEU A 430 9.00 -4.11 33.34
N GLU A 431 10.34 -4.06 33.28
CA GLU A 431 11.15 -3.16 34.10
C GLU A 431 11.99 -2.22 33.24
N HIS A 432 12.29 -1.06 33.79
CA HIS A 432 13.22 -0.10 33.20
C HIS A 432 14.66 -0.54 33.44
N HIS A 433 15.48 -0.57 32.39
CA HIS A 433 16.90 -0.93 32.51
C HIS A 433 17.80 0.08 31.81
N SER A 434 18.79 0.60 32.53
CA SER A 434 19.80 1.50 31.98
C SER A 434 21.14 0.79 31.80
N PHE A 435 21.79 1.00 30.66
CA PHE A 435 23.13 0.48 30.38
C PHE A 435 24.01 1.51 29.67
N SER A 436 25.32 1.29 29.66
CA SER A 436 26.27 2.22 29.06
C SER A 436 26.94 1.55 27.85
N PRO A 437 26.76 2.08 26.61
CA PRO A 437 27.28 1.44 25.40
C PRO A 437 28.81 1.39 25.34
N THR A 438 29.50 2.30 26.03
CA THR A 438 30.96 2.43 26.00
C THR A 438 31.67 1.55 27.03
N ARG A 439 30.94 0.93 27.96
CA ARG A 439 31.51 0.15 29.08
C ARG A 439 32.25 -1.12 28.65
N MET A 440 31.99 -1.61 27.43
CA MET A 440 32.66 -2.80 26.87
C MET A 440 33.92 -2.46 26.06
N VAL A 441 34.17 -1.18 25.75
CA VAL A 441 35.32 -0.72 24.93
C VAL A 441 36.39 -0.12 25.85
N HIS A 442 36.90 -0.90 26.81
CA HIS A 442 38.04 -0.47 27.62
C HIS A 442 39.36 -0.55 26.83
N THR A 443 39.55 0.38 25.89
CA THR A 443 40.86 0.73 25.32
C THR A 443 41.04 2.24 25.15
N GLU A 444 40.36 3.07 25.95
CA GLU A 444 40.67 4.50 25.96
C GLU A 444 41.84 4.79 26.91
N ALA A 445 42.88 5.41 26.37
CA ALA A 445 44.01 5.91 27.14
C ALA A 445 43.53 6.98 28.15
N PRO A 446 44.15 7.08 29.35
CA PRO A 446 43.73 8.05 30.36
C PRO A 446 43.70 9.48 29.82
N ALA A 447 42.68 10.25 30.18
CA ALA A 447 42.58 11.65 29.80
C ALA A 447 43.77 12.45 30.34
N ALA A 448 44.37 13.28 29.49
CA ALA A 448 45.42 14.22 29.90
C ALA A 448 44.86 15.21 30.94
N ALA A 449 45.68 15.59 31.92
CA ALA A 449 45.29 16.35 33.11
C ALA A 449 44.70 17.76 32.84
N GLU A 450 44.63 18.20 31.58
CA GLU A 450 44.10 19.51 31.17
C GLU A 450 42.94 19.41 30.15
N ALA A 451 42.29 18.25 30.00
CA ALA A 451 41.17 18.12 29.08
C ALA A 451 39.93 18.91 29.55
N ASP A 452 39.42 19.77 28.66
CA ASP A 452 38.18 20.55 28.83
C ASP A 452 36.99 19.62 29.18
N PRO A 453 36.28 19.83 30.30
CA PRO A 453 35.22 18.94 30.77
C PRO A 453 33.90 19.08 29.99
N ARG A 454 33.82 19.97 28.99
CA ARG A 454 32.60 20.14 28.17
C ARG A 454 32.49 18.97 27.18
N PRO A 455 31.35 18.24 27.14
CA PRO A 455 31.17 17.13 26.21
C PRO A 455 31.27 17.65 24.78
N LYS A 456 32.16 17.05 23.98
CA LYS A 456 32.19 17.34 22.54
C LYS A 456 30.87 16.85 21.94
N ARG A 457 30.40 17.54 20.90
CA ARG A 457 29.14 17.26 20.19
C ARG A 457 29.09 15.87 19.52
N ASP A 458 30.17 15.09 19.64
CA ASP A 458 30.42 13.79 19.02
C ASP A 458 30.64 12.66 20.06
N GLU A 459 30.21 12.84 21.33
CA GLU A 459 30.30 11.79 22.37
C GLU A 459 29.07 10.86 22.38
N VAL A 460 29.30 9.53 22.43
CA VAL A 460 28.25 8.50 22.54
C VAL A 460 27.39 8.79 23.77
N LEU A 461 26.07 8.61 23.68
CA LEU A 461 25.22 8.78 24.86
C LEU A 461 25.74 7.89 25.99
N LYS A 462 26.00 8.51 27.13
CA LYS A 462 26.63 7.84 28.29
C LYS A 462 25.74 6.73 28.86
N ILE A 463 24.42 6.85 28.65
CA ILE A 463 23.39 5.95 29.17
C ILE A 463 22.31 5.75 28.10
N ILE A 464 21.89 4.50 27.93
CA ILE A 464 20.72 4.08 27.14
C ILE A 464 19.76 3.33 28.04
N ASN A 465 18.47 3.58 27.84
CA ASN A 465 17.38 3.00 28.61
C ASN A 465 16.55 2.04 27.75
N LEU A 466 16.34 0.82 28.24
CA LEU A 466 15.27 -0.05 27.80
C LEU A 466 14.02 0.32 28.61
N VAL A 467 12.99 0.82 27.92
CA VAL A 467 11.77 1.38 28.52
C VAL A 467 10.57 0.49 28.18
N PRO A 468 9.84 -0.06 29.16
CA PRO A 468 8.61 -0.79 28.91
C PRO A 468 7.58 0.01 28.11
N ILE A 469 6.78 -0.67 27.27
CA ILE A 469 5.76 -0.02 26.42
C ILE A 469 4.83 0.89 27.23
N MET A 470 4.34 0.42 28.38
CA MET A 470 3.44 1.21 29.24
C MET A 470 4.12 2.45 29.84
N THR A 471 5.37 2.33 30.28
CA THR A 471 6.14 3.47 30.77
C THR A 471 6.39 4.49 29.67
N ALA A 472 6.69 4.03 28.46
CA ALA A 472 6.85 4.91 27.29
C ALA A 472 5.52 5.59 26.92
N LYS A 473 4.39 4.89 27.02
CA LYS A 473 3.05 5.44 26.78
C LYS A 473 2.78 6.62 27.71
N ASP A 474 3.01 6.45 29.01
CA ASP A 474 2.77 7.50 29.99
C ASP A 474 3.66 8.72 29.74
N ALA A 475 4.93 8.50 29.36
CA ALA A 475 5.87 9.59 29.05
C ALA A 475 5.55 10.33 27.73
N LEU A 476 4.85 9.68 26.80
CA LEU A 476 4.52 10.18 25.46
C LEU A 476 3.03 10.49 25.29
N SER A 477 2.27 10.53 26.38
CA SER A 477 0.84 10.86 26.36
C SER A 477 0.56 12.31 25.96
#